data_AF-A0A2L2XED8-F1
#
_entry.id   AF-A0A2L2XED8-F1
#
_cell.length_a   1.000
_cell.length_b   1.000
_cell.length_c   1.000
_cell.angle_alpha   90.00
_cell.angle_beta   90.00
_cell.angle_gamma   90.00
#
_symmetry.space_group_name_H-M   'P 1'
#
loop_
_entity.id
_entity.type
_entity.pdbx_description
1 polymer ?
#
loop_
_entity_poly.entity_id
_entity_poly.type
_entity_poly.pdbx_seq_one_letter_code
_entity_poly.pdbx_strand_id
1 'polypeptide(L)'
;MIIAHTNENEYKAFISNKKNEALQSRIIVLKIPYNLKVSEEVKIYEKLIKQGDLKDIHIAPHALKVASIFSVLSRLKESKKQGMDVVKKMKLYDGEDVEGFKQKDLAELHNEFGDEGMSGVDPRYVINRLSSALIRTTTKCINPLDVLRALKDGLDQHASVNKEEKDRLLNFISVARKEMNAIVEIKIHSG
;
A
#
# COMPACT_ATOMS: atom_id res chain seq x y z
N MET A 1 -21.41 22.98 -7.69
CA MET A 1 -20.17 22.53 -7.04
C MET A 1 -19.48 21.57 -8.01
N ILE A 2 -18.24 21.85 -8.41
CA ILE A 2 -17.46 21.00 -9.32
C ILE A 2 -16.42 20.27 -8.49
N ILE A 3 -16.31 18.96 -8.65
CA ILE A 3 -15.30 18.13 -7.99
C ILE A 3 -14.37 17.59 -9.08
N ALA A 4 -13.07 17.81 -8.91
CA ALA A 4 -12.03 17.28 -9.78
C ALA A 4 -10.98 16.53 -8.95
N HIS A 5 -10.31 15.57 -9.57
CA HIS A 5 -9.18 14.86 -8.99
C HIS A 5 -7.95 15.11 -9.86
N THR A 6 -6.78 15.23 -9.23
CA THR A 6 -5.49 15.46 -9.88
C THR A 6 -4.41 14.80 -9.03
N ASN A 7 -3.27 14.45 -9.63
CA ASN A 7 -2.09 14.09 -8.86
C ASN A 7 -1.37 15.37 -8.36
N GLU A 8 -0.43 15.21 -7.43
CA GLU A 8 0.27 16.34 -6.82
C GLU A 8 1.18 17.08 -7.82
N ASN A 9 1.77 16.38 -8.79
CA ASN A 9 2.67 16.98 -9.77
C ASN A 9 1.91 17.91 -10.74
N GLU A 10 0.78 17.44 -11.26
CA GLU A 10 -0.13 18.23 -12.10
C GLU A 10 -0.70 19.41 -11.33
N TYR A 11 -1.05 19.22 -10.06
CA TYR A 11 -1.52 20.32 -9.22
C TYR A 11 -0.43 21.39 -9.00
N LYS A 12 0.80 20.98 -8.68
CA LYS A 12 1.95 21.90 -8.53
C LYS A 12 2.21 22.68 -9.83
N ALA A 13 2.18 21.99 -10.97
CA ALA A 13 2.32 22.63 -12.28
C ALA A 13 1.17 23.62 -12.55
N PHE A 14 -0.07 23.25 -12.24
CA PHE A 14 -1.25 24.09 -12.40
C PHE A 14 -1.18 25.38 -11.58
N ILE A 15 -0.79 25.29 -10.30
CA ILE A 15 -0.66 26.44 -9.39
C ILE A 15 0.53 27.33 -9.75
N SER A 16 1.62 26.77 -10.28
CA SER A 16 2.78 27.56 -10.71
C SER A 16 2.49 28.48 -11.92
N ASN A 17 1.42 28.21 -12.66
CA ASN A 17 1.04 28.98 -13.84
C ASN A 17 0.21 30.22 -13.45
N LYS A 18 0.78 31.42 -13.66
CA LYS A 18 0.12 32.72 -13.39
C LYS A 18 -1.23 32.91 -14.10
N LYS A 19 -1.47 32.25 -15.24
CA LYS A 19 -2.77 32.32 -15.93
C LYS A 19 -3.91 31.71 -15.10
N ASN A 20 -3.59 30.84 -14.16
CA ASN A 20 -4.55 30.13 -13.31
C ASN A 20 -4.78 30.81 -11.96
N GLU A 21 -4.11 31.93 -11.67
CA GLU A 21 -4.13 32.60 -10.36
C GLU A 21 -5.56 33.00 -9.92
N ALA A 22 -6.40 33.42 -10.86
CA ALA A 22 -7.80 33.73 -10.61
C ALA A 22 -8.65 32.50 -10.19
N LEU A 23 -8.23 31.28 -10.57
CA LEU A 23 -8.91 30.04 -10.18
C LEU A 23 -8.45 29.56 -8.80
N GLN A 24 -7.23 29.89 -8.37
CA GLN A 24 -6.66 29.41 -7.10
C GLN A 24 -7.48 29.85 -5.89
N SER A 25 -7.95 31.09 -5.88
CA SER A 25 -8.80 31.64 -4.80
C SER A 25 -10.17 30.96 -4.68
N ARG A 26 -10.56 30.15 -5.67
CA ARG A 26 -11.85 29.46 -5.74
C ARG A 26 -11.72 27.94 -5.61
N ILE A 27 -10.51 27.43 -5.34
CA ILE A 27 -10.24 26.00 -5.19
C ILE A 27 -9.94 25.71 -3.72
N ILE A 28 -10.64 24.73 -3.17
CA ILE A 28 -10.29 24.12 -1.87
C ILE A 28 -9.60 22.81 -2.17
N VAL A 29 -8.34 22.68 -1.74
CA VAL A 29 -7.57 21.46 -1.97
C VAL A 29 -7.68 20.54 -0.77
N LEU A 30 -8.22 19.36 -1.03
CA LEU A 30 -8.27 18.27 -0.06
C LEU A 30 -7.20 17.26 -0.45
N LYS A 31 -6.18 17.13 0.41
CA LYS A 31 -5.16 16.09 0.27
C LYS A 31 -5.70 14.78 0.83
N ILE A 32 -5.71 13.74 0.01
CA ILE A 32 -6.22 12.42 0.39
C ILE A 32 -5.02 11.47 0.51
N PRO A 33 -4.66 11.03 1.73
CA PRO A 33 -3.60 10.04 1.91
C PRO A 33 -4.06 8.67 1.43
N TYR A 34 -3.10 7.80 1.14
CA TYR A 34 -3.36 6.39 0.95
C TYR A 34 -3.86 5.73 2.23
N ASN A 35 -4.60 4.64 2.05
CA ASN A 35 -5.05 3.81 3.15
C ASN A 35 -3.84 3.15 3.87
N LEU A 36 -3.92 3.10 5.20
CA LEU A 36 -2.88 2.59 6.10
C LEU A 36 -3.30 1.34 6.87
N LYS A 37 -4.46 0.75 6.53
CA LYS A 37 -4.99 -0.47 7.14
C LYS A 37 -4.94 -1.62 6.15
N VAL A 38 -4.30 -2.73 6.52
CA VAL A 38 -4.14 -3.90 5.64
C VAL A 38 -5.50 -4.47 5.26
N SER A 39 -6.42 -4.59 6.22
CA SER A 39 -7.78 -5.09 6.03
C SER A 39 -8.58 -4.27 4.99
N GLU A 40 -8.48 -2.94 5.03
CA GLU A 40 -9.14 -2.06 4.06
C GLU A 40 -8.44 -2.07 2.69
N GLU A 41 -7.12 -2.25 2.66
CA GLU A 41 -6.37 -2.33 1.40
C GLU A 41 -6.74 -3.59 0.60
N VAL A 42 -6.98 -4.71 1.29
CA VAL A 42 -7.49 -5.94 0.67
C VAL A 42 -8.81 -5.65 -0.07
N LYS A 43 -9.75 -4.92 0.56
CA LYS A 43 -11.03 -4.56 -0.06
C LYS A 43 -10.84 -3.66 -1.28
N ILE A 44 -9.86 -2.76 -1.24
CA ILE A 44 -9.50 -1.93 -2.39
C ILE A 44 -9.05 -2.80 -3.56
N TYR A 45 -8.16 -3.79 -3.33
CA TYR A 45 -7.72 -4.69 -4.38
C TYR A 45 -8.84 -5.58 -4.91
N GLU A 46 -9.68 -6.14 -4.03
CA GLU A 46 -10.85 -6.91 -4.45
C GLU A 46 -11.77 -6.08 -5.35
N LYS A 47 -12.02 -4.82 -5.00
CA LYS A 47 -12.82 -3.91 -5.82
C LYS A 47 -12.16 -3.63 -7.17
N LEU A 48 -10.87 -3.33 -7.21
CA LEU A 48 -10.14 -3.04 -8.44
C LEU A 48 -10.10 -4.26 -9.38
N ILE A 49 -9.91 -5.45 -8.83
CA ILE A 49 -9.93 -6.72 -9.58
C ILE A 49 -11.31 -6.98 -10.17
N LYS A 50 -12.38 -6.77 -9.38
CA LYS A 50 -13.77 -6.89 -9.85
C LYS A 50 -14.13 -5.90 -10.96
N GLN A 51 -13.46 -4.75 -11.01
CA GLN A 51 -13.70 -3.71 -12.01
C GLN A 51 -12.81 -3.86 -13.25
N GLY A 52 -11.60 -4.40 -13.10
CA GLY A 52 -10.62 -4.57 -14.17
C GLY A 52 -10.69 -5.92 -14.89
N ASP A 53 -9.60 -6.25 -15.58
CA ASP A 53 -9.49 -7.42 -16.48
C ASP A 53 -9.17 -8.74 -15.76
N LEU A 54 -9.08 -8.73 -14.42
CA LEU A 54 -8.65 -9.89 -13.61
C LEU A 54 -9.82 -10.73 -13.08
N LYS A 55 -11.03 -10.60 -13.65
CA LYS A 55 -12.26 -11.24 -13.12
C LYS A 55 -12.24 -12.76 -13.19
N ASP A 56 -11.59 -13.32 -14.21
CA ASP A 56 -11.58 -14.76 -14.49
C ASP A 56 -10.40 -15.49 -13.83
N ILE A 57 -9.72 -14.84 -12.89
CA ILE A 57 -8.49 -15.35 -12.29
C ILE A 57 -8.76 -15.81 -10.88
N HIS A 58 -8.37 -17.06 -10.60
CA HIS A 58 -8.43 -17.58 -9.24
C HIS A 58 -7.38 -16.90 -8.38
N ILE A 59 -7.80 -16.27 -7.29
CA ILE A 59 -6.89 -15.63 -6.34
C ILE A 59 -6.86 -16.50 -5.10
N ALA A 60 -5.68 -17.07 -4.81
CA ALA A 60 -5.52 -17.91 -3.64
C ALA A 60 -5.75 -17.09 -2.35
N PRO A 61 -6.18 -17.75 -1.26
CA PRO A 61 -6.28 -17.12 0.04
C PRO A 61 -5.00 -16.38 0.40
N HIS A 62 -5.16 -15.22 1.05
CA HIS A 62 -4.06 -14.37 1.52
C HIS A 62 -3.16 -13.76 0.42
N ALA A 63 -3.34 -14.06 -0.86
CA ALA A 63 -2.56 -13.44 -1.93
C ALA A 63 -2.69 -11.91 -1.94
N LEU A 64 -3.94 -11.41 -1.84
CA LEU A 64 -4.19 -9.97 -1.70
C LEU A 64 -3.74 -9.41 -0.36
N LYS A 65 -3.78 -10.21 0.72
CA LYS A 65 -3.32 -9.79 2.05
C LYS A 65 -1.81 -9.52 2.04
N VAL A 66 -1.04 -10.37 1.37
CA VAL A 66 0.41 -10.17 1.19
C VAL A 66 0.73 -8.90 0.40
N ALA A 67 0.02 -8.66 -0.71
CA ALA A 67 0.17 -7.41 -1.46
C ALA A 67 -0.16 -6.20 -0.57
N SER A 68 -1.23 -6.31 0.22
CA SER A 68 -1.72 -5.24 1.10
C SER A 68 -0.74 -4.91 2.22
N ILE A 69 -0.13 -5.93 2.84
CA ILE A 69 0.94 -5.74 3.83
C ILE A 69 2.09 -4.95 3.21
N PHE A 70 2.60 -5.39 2.05
CA PHE A 70 3.67 -4.67 1.35
C PHE A 70 3.31 -3.21 1.07
N SER A 71 2.12 -2.95 0.53
CA SER A 71 1.70 -1.59 0.19
C SER A 71 1.52 -0.70 1.41
N VAL A 72 0.91 -1.21 2.49
CA VAL A 72 0.77 -0.44 3.73
C VAL A 72 2.13 -0.14 4.36
N LEU A 73 3.03 -1.13 4.44
CA LEU A 73 4.39 -0.92 4.96
C LEU A 73 5.14 0.17 4.18
N SER A 74 4.96 0.24 2.85
CA SER A 74 5.59 1.27 2.02
C SER A 74 5.08 2.69 2.26
N ARG A 75 3.91 2.84 2.91
CA ARG A 75 3.22 4.12 3.16
C ARG A 75 3.38 4.62 4.59
N LEU A 76 3.76 3.73 5.50
CA LEU A 76 3.99 4.05 6.90
C LEU A 76 5.36 4.70 7.09
N LYS A 77 5.41 5.66 8.01
CA LYS A 77 6.65 6.26 8.48
C LYS A 77 7.12 5.57 9.75
N GLU A 78 8.43 5.41 9.88
CA GLU A 78 9.07 4.89 11.09
C GLU A 78 8.74 5.80 12.28
N SER A 79 8.22 5.22 13.36
CA SER A 79 7.87 5.97 14.56
C SER A 79 9.12 6.27 15.38
N LYS A 80 9.12 7.42 16.06
CA LYS A 80 10.11 7.80 17.06
C LYS A 80 9.86 7.12 18.42
N LYS A 81 8.71 6.45 18.57
CA LYS A 81 8.33 5.78 19.83
C LYS A 81 9.19 4.53 20.05
N GLN A 82 9.78 4.44 21.24
CA GLN A 82 10.67 3.32 21.59
C GLN A 82 9.91 1.98 21.51
N GLY A 83 10.51 1.00 20.83
CA GLY A 83 9.93 -0.34 20.67
C GLY A 83 8.79 -0.46 19.64
N MET A 84 8.45 0.64 18.96
CA MET A 84 7.46 0.68 17.87
C MET A 84 8.16 0.56 16.51
N ASP A 85 8.26 -0.68 16.01
CA ASP A 85 8.67 -0.91 14.63
C ASP A 85 7.49 -0.71 13.65
N VAL A 86 7.81 -0.66 12.36
CA VAL A 86 6.82 -0.38 11.32
C VAL A 86 5.77 -1.50 11.17
N VAL A 87 6.11 -2.74 11.53
CA VAL A 87 5.19 -3.90 11.46
C VAL A 87 4.19 -3.85 12.61
N LYS A 88 4.66 -3.56 13.83
CA LYS A 88 3.82 -3.28 14.99
C LYS A 88 2.89 -2.10 14.73
N LYS A 89 3.41 -1.03 14.11
CA LYS A 89 2.59 0.13 13.73
C LYS A 89 1.50 -0.26 12.75
N MET A 90 1.84 -1.03 11.71
CA MET A 90 0.88 -1.57 10.74
C MET A 90 -0.23 -2.39 11.42
N LYS A 91 0.15 -3.33 12.30
CA LYS A 91 -0.80 -4.17 13.05
C LYS A 91 -1.73 -3.34 13.93
N LEU A 92 -1.16 -2.39 14.67
CA LEU A 92 -1.93 -1.49 15.54
C LEU A 92 -2.93 -0.65 14.73
N TYR A 93 -2.53 -0.12 13.57
CA TYR A 93 -3.42 0.63 12.67
C TYR A 93 -4.54 -0.24 12.09
N ASP A 94 -4.26 -1.53 11.82
CA ASP A 94 -5.26 -2.51 11.39
C ASP A 94 -6.19 -2.95 12.53
N GLY A 95 -5.95 -2.48 13.76
CA GLY A 95 -6.76 -2.78 14.93
C GLY A 95 -6.37 -4.09 15.65
N GLU A 96 -5.21 -4.66 15.32
CA GLU A 96 -4.67 -5.82 16.02
C GLU A 96 -4.07 -5.42 17.37
N ASP A 97 -4.15 -6.31 18.37
CA ASP A 97 -3.49 -6.12 19.65
C ASP A 97 -1.97 -6.28 19.50
N VAL A 98 -1.23 -5.25 19.88
CA VAL A 98 0.24 -5.25 19.86
C VAL A 98 0.75 -5.13 21.27
N GLU A 99 1.54 -6.12 21.70
CA GLU A 99 2.12 -6.16 23.04
C GLU A 99 2.89 -4.88 23.36
N GLY A 100 2.59 -4.30 24.54
CA GLY A 100 3.21 -3.06 25.01
C GLY A 100 2.56 -1.77 24.51
N PHE A 101 1.52 -1.85 23.67
CA PHE A 101 0.81 -0.68 23.14
C PHE A 101 -0.70 -0.75 23.40
N LYS A 102 -1.32 0.42 23.52
CA LYS A 102 -2.75 0.63 23.82
C LYS A 102 -3.36 1.59 22.81
N GLN A 103 -4.69 1.69 22.81
CA GLN A 103 -5.43 2.59 21.91
C GLN A 103 -5.04 4.07 22.04
N LYS A 104 -4.61 4.53 23.23
CA LYS A 104 -4.08 5.89 23.40
C LYS A 104 -2.84 6.15 22.53
N ASP A 105 -2.02 5.11 22.31
CA ASP A 105 -0.79 5.21 21.54
C ASP A 105 -1.10 5.34 20.04
N LEU A 106 -2.24 4.81 19.58
CA LEU A 106 -2.71 4.95 18.21
C LEU A 106 -3.04 6.42 17.87
N ALA A 107 -3.66 7.15 18.80
CA ALA A 107 -3.94 8.58 18.61
C ALA A 107 -2.65 9.42 18.55
N GLU A 108 -1.64 9.08 19.36
CA GLU A 108 -0.33 9.72 19.28
C GLU A 108 0.36 9.45 17.94
N LEU A 109 0.31 8.20 17.46
CA LEU A 109 0.92 7.79 16.19
C LEU A 109 0.29 8.48 14.98
N HIS A 110 -1.04 8.64 14.96
CA HIS A 110 -1.72 9.38 13.88
C HIS A 110 -1.35 10.87 13.86
N ASN A 111 -1.04 11.46 15.01
CA ASN A 111 -0.63 12.86 15.10
C ASN A 111 0.88 13.05 14.91
N GLU A 112 1.67 11.97 14.87
CA GLU A 112 3.14 12.03 14.75
C GLU A 112 3.58 12.59 13.39
N PHE A 113 2.86 12.25 12.33
CA PHE A 113 3.21 12.60 10.95
C PHE A 113 1.97 13.08 10.17
N GLY A 114 1.85 14.39 9.99
CA GLY A 114 0.71 15.00 9.27
C GLY A 114 0.62 14.65 7.77
N ASP A 115 1.68 14.06 7.21
CA ASP A 115 1.77 13.62 5.82
C ASP A 115 1.97 12.09 5.68
N GLU A 116 1.66 11.31 6.73
CA GLU A 116 1.69 9.86 6.64
C GLU A 116 0.67 9.33 5.62
N GLY A 117 1.08 8.35 4.81
CA GLY A 117 0.27 7.85 3.71
C GLY A 117 0.21 8.76 2.48
N MET A 118 0.84 9.94 2.49
CA MET A 118 0.92 10.80 1.29
C MET A 118 1.92 10.28 0.23
N SER A 119 2.74 9.30 0.60
CA SER A 119 3.71 8.64 -0.29
C SER A 119 3.67 7.12 -0.09
N GLY A 120 4.36 6.40 -0.97
CA GLY A 120 4.43 4.94 -0.97
C GLY A 120 3.81 4.33 -2.22
N VAL A 121 3.56 3.03 -2.18
CA VAL A 121 3.10 2.28 -3.36
C VAL A 121 1.62 2.55 -3.63
N ASP A 122 1.33 3.00 -4.85
CA ASP A 122 -0.03 3.22 -5.33
C ASP A 122 -0.80 1.88 -5.51
N PRO A 123 -2.09 1.80 -5.12
CA PRO A 123 -2.90 0.60 -5.30
C PRO A 123 -2.95 0.10 -6.75
N ARG A 124 -3.00 0.99 -7.74
CA ARG A 124 -3.04 0.63 -9.16
C ARG A 124 -1.71 0.08 -9.62
N TYR A 125 -0.58 0.54 -9.07
CA TYR A 125 0.71 -0.06 -9.37
C TYR A 125 0.70 -1.55 -9.05
N VAL A 126 0.22 -1.92 -7.85
CA VAL A 126 0.09 -3.33 -7.44
C VAL A 126 -0.75 -4.12 -8.42
N ILE A 127 -1.98 -3.66 -8.71
CA ILE A 127 -2.87 -4.33 -9.66
C ILE A 127 -2.22 -4.49 -11.04
N ASN A 128 -1.57 -3.45 -11.55
CA ASN A 128 -0.88 -3.52 -12.84
C ASN A 128 0.26 -4.56 -12.83
N ARG A 129 1.00 -4.69 -11.73
CA ARG A 129 2.02 -5.74 -11.58
C ARG A 129 1.40 -7.13 -11.56
N LEU A 130 0.30 -7.31 -10.82
CA LEU A 130 -0.43 -8.58 -10.79
C LEU A 130 -0.96 -8.95 -12.19
N SER A 131 -1.60 -8.01 -12.89
CA SER A 131 -2.08 -8.22 -14.25
C SER A 131 -0.96 -8.61 -15.20
N SER A 132 0.19 -7.94 -15.11
CA SER A 132 1.34 -8.22 -15.97
C SER A 132 1.95 -9.60 -15.71
N ALA A 133 1.96 -10.06 -14.46
CA ALA A 133 2.43 -11.39 -14.10
C ALA A 133 1.49 -12.48 -14.64
N LEU A 134 0.18 -12.23 -14.60
CA LEU A 134 -0.85 -13.17 -15.03
C LEU A 134 -0.91 -13.37 -16.55
N ILE A 135 -0.58 -12.33 -17.33
CA ILE A 135 -0.43 -12.44 -18.80
C ILE A 135 0.70 -13.43 -19.17
N ARG A 136 1.73 -13.56 -18.32
CA ARG A 136 2.89 -14.41 -18.59
C ARG A 136 2.70 -15.87 -18.18
N THR A 137 1.64 -16.18 -17.44
CA THR A 137 1.37 -17.52 -16.92
C THR A 137 0.23 -18.19 -17.68
N THR A 138 0.40 -19.47 -18.03
CA THR A 138 -0.67 -20.29 -18.62
C THR A 138 -1.76 -20.65 -17.62
N THR A 139 -1.46 -20.57 -16.33
CA THR A 139 -2.38 -20.89 -15.23
C THR A 139 -3.20 -19.66 -14.83
N LYS A 140 -4.54 -19.79 -14.77
CA LYS A 140 -5.46 -18.74 -14.27
C LYS A 140 -5.53 -18.73 -12.74
N CYS A 141 -4.39 -18.75 -12.06
CA CYS A 141 -4.32 -18.72 -10.60
C CYS A 141 -3.15 -17.86 -10.14
N ILE A 142 -3.36 -17.02 -9.13
CA ILE A 142 -2.29 -16.29 -8.45
C ILE A 142 -2.21 -16.68 -6.99
N ASN A 143 -1.04 -17.16 -6.57
CA ASN A 143 -0.74 -17.44 -5.18
C ASN A 143 0.08 -16.30 -4.55
N PRO A 144 0.24 -16.28 -3.22
CA PRO A 144 0.97 -15.21 -2.55
C PRO A 144 2.45 -15.08 -2.91
N LEU A 145 3.12 -16.18 -3.27
CA LEU A 145 4.51 -16.13 -3.73
C LEU A 145 4.61 -15.50 -5.11
N ASP A 146 3.64 -15.77 -5.99
CA ASP A 146 3.55 -15.15 -7.31
C ASP A 146 3.29 -13.64 -7.18
N VAL A 147 2.45 -13.22 -6.23
CA VAL A 147 2.26 -11.80 -5.88
C VAL A 147 3.59 -11.15 -5.50
N LEU A 148 4.33 -11.73 -4.55
CA LEU A 148 5.61 -11.19 -4.09
C LEU A 148 6.64 -11.12 -5.23
N ARG A 149 6.68 -12.15 -6.09
CA ARG A 149 7.55 -12.18 -7.26
C ARG A 149 7.18 -11.07 -8.25
N ALA A 150 5.90 -10.93 -8.57
CA ALA A 150 5.39 -9.89 -9.47
C ALA A 150 5.73 -8.47 -8.99
N LEU A 151 5.61 -8.23 -7.67
CA LEU A 151 6.00 -6.97 -7.05
C LEU A 151 7.50 -6.73 -7.16
N LYS A 152 8.31 -7.74 -6.84
CA LYS A 152 9.78 -7.67 -6.93
C LYS A 152 10.24 -7.36 -8.36
N ASP A 153 9.78 -8.13 -9.33
CA ASP A 153 10.11 -7.97 -10.75
C ASP A 153 9.67 -6.59 -11.27
N GLY A 154 8.55 -6.10 -10.74
CA GLY A 154 8.02 -4.76 -11.00
C GLY A 154 8.92 -3.61 -10.54
N LEU A 155 9.63 -3.78 -9.42
CA LEU A 155 10.57 -2.79 -8.89
C LEU A 155 11.88 -2.77 -9.69
N ASP A 156 12.29 -3.92 -10.22
CA ASP A 156 13.47 -4.00 -11.09
C ASP A 156 13.30 -3.26 -12.42
N GLN A 157 12.06 -3.13 -12.89
CA GLN A 157 11.71 -2.46 -14.15
C GLN A 157 11.45 -0.95 -14.00
N HIS A 158 11.34 -0.42 -12.78
CA HIS A 158 11.00 0.98 -12.54
C HIS A 158 12.26 1.86 -12.46
N ALA A 159 12.65 2.45 -13.59
CA ALA A 159 13.86 3.27 -13.72
C ALA A 159 13.85 4.59 -12.91
N SER A 160 12.70 4.98 -12.34
CA SER A 160 12.52 6.25 -11.62
C SER A 160 12.64 6.15 -10.09
N VAL A 161 12.88 4.96 -9.54
CA VAL A 161 13.07 4.75 -8.10
C VAL A 161 14.55 4.82 -7.78
N ASN A 162 14.93 5.68 -6.83
CA ASN A 162 16.33 5.74 -6.38
C ASN A 162 16.73 4.41 -5.71
N LYS A 163 18.03 4.11 -5.65
CA LYS A 163 18.52 2.82 -5.16
C LYS A 163 18.07 2.54 -3.72
N GLU A 164 18.10 3.57 -2.86
CA GLU A 164 17.71 3.47 -1.45
C GLU A 164 16.24 3.10 -1.28
N GLU A 165 15.33 3.76 -2.01
CA GLU A 165 13.90 3.46 -1.98
C GLU A 165 13.63 2.06 -2.52
N LYS A 166 14.35 1.65 -3.57
CA LYS A 166 14.24 0.30 -4.11
C LYS A 166 14.65 -0.75 -3.08
N ASP A 167 15.79 -0.56 -2.41
CA ASP A 167 16.26 -1.47 -1.37
C ASP A 167 15.29 -1.51 -0.17
N ARG A 168 14.70 -0.36 0.19
CA ARG A 168 13.64 -0.27 1.21
C ARG A 168 12.40 -1.06 0.82
N LEU A 169 11.90 -0.91 -0.42
CA LEU A 169 10.74 -1.65 -0.90
C LEU A 169 11.02 -3.16 -0.99
N LEU A 170 12.22 -3.56 -1.42
CA LEU A 170 12.64 -4.97 -1.41
C LEU A 170 12.67 -5.55 0.01
N ASN A 171 13.10 -4.77 1.01
CA ASN A 171 13.01 -5.17 2.40
C ASN A 171 11.55 -5.38 2.83
N PHE A 172 10.63 -4.49 2.46
CA PHE A 172 9.21 -4.68 2.78
C PHE A 172 8.57 -5.90 2.10
N ILE A 173 9.03 -6.29 0.91
CA ILE A 173 8.63 -7.58 0.29
C ILE A 173 9.08 -8.74 1.17
N SER A 174 10.30 -8.70 1.71
CA SER A 174 10.83 -9.72 2.63
C SER A 174 10.02 -9.77 3.94
N VAL A 175 9.70 -8.62 4.51
CA VAL A 175 8.85 -8.50 5.72
C VAL A 175 7.45 -9.05 5.46
N ALA A 176 6.81 -8.66 4.36
CA ALA A 176 5.48 -9.16 3.99
C ALA A 176 5.46 -10.70 3.83
N ARG A 177 6.53 -11.29 3.29
CA ARG A 177 6.69 -12.74 3.21
C ARG A 177 6.78 -13.39 4.59
N LYS A 178 7.51 -12.78 5.54
CA LYS A 178 7.61 -13.30 6.92
C LYS A 178 6.25 -13.26 7.64
N GLU A 179 5.55 -12.13 7.54
CA GLU A 179 4.21 -11.98 8.14
C GLU A 179 3.23 -13.01 7.58
N MET A 180 3.32 -13.28 6.28
CA MET A 180 2.53 -14.32 5.64
C MET A 180 2.79 -15.72 6.20
N ASN A 181 4.06 -16.10 6.33
CA ASN A 181 4.43 -17.40 6.88
C ASN A 181 3.90 -17.56 8.31
N ALA A 182 4.01 -16.52 9.14
CA ALA A 182 3.48 -16.52 10.50
C ALA A 182 1.95 -16.74 10.53
N ILE A 183 1.20 -16.11 9.61
CA ILE A 183 -0.26 -16.30 9.49
C ILE A 183 -0.60 -17.75 9.12
N VAL A 184 0.16 -18.34 8.20
CA VAL A 184 -0.05 -19.74 7.77
C VAL A 184 0.27 -20.70 8.90
N GLU A 185 1.38 -20.49 9.62
CA GLU A 185 1.78 -21.31 10.76
C GLU A 185 0.74 -21.29 11.88
N ILE A 186 0.23 -20.12 12.28
CA ILE A 186 -0.80 -20.01 13.32
C ILE A 186 -2.06 -20.80 12.93
N LYS A 187 -2.47 -20.74 11.67
CA LYS A 187 -3.65 -21.48 11.18
C LYS A 187 -3.46 -22.99 11.19
N ILE A 188 -2.26 -23.48 10.90
CA ILE A 188 -1.95 -24.92 10.96
C ILE A 188 -2.03 -25.44 12.40
N HIS A 189 -1.68 -24.62 13.39
CA HIS A 189 -1.70 -25.02 14.81
C HIS A 189 -3.05 -24.79 15.50
N SER A 190 -4.00 -24.11 14.85
CA SER A 190 -5.31 -23.74 15.42
C SER A 190 -6.49 -24.56 14.87
N GLY A 191 -6.23 -25.57 14.04
CA GLY A 191 -7.24 -26.47 13.45
C GLY A 191 -6.90 -27.92 13.70
#